data_AF-F0G7T6-F1
#
_entry.id   AF-F0G7T6-F1
#
_cell.length_a   1.000
_cell.length_b   1.000
_cell.length_c   1.000
_cell.angle_alpha   90.00
_cell.angle_beta   90.00
_cell.angle_gamma   90.00
#
_symmetry.space_group_name_H-M   'P 1'
#
loop_
_entity.id
_entity.type
_entity.pdbx_description
1 polymer ?
#
loop_
_entity_poly.entity_id
_entity_poly.type
_entity_poly.pdbx_seq_one_letter_code
_entity_poly.pdbx_strand_id
1 'polypeptide(L)'
;MERAAAEFHDAPPDARLALLGSAELAAAFAALRYRPFVTHDDTVYPVDVERRAARFSSWYEMFPRSASNDPHRHGTFDDVIAHLPRIRDMGFDVLYFPPIHPIGTAARKGRNNSLQAGPD
;
A
#
# COMPACT_ATOMS: atom_id res chain seq x y z
N MET A 1 -13.50 14.27 35.98
CA MET A 1 -13.98 15.68 35.94
C MET A 1 -14.96 15.97 37.07
N GLU A 2 -16.05 15.22 37.25
CA GLU A 2 -17.03 15.46 38.33
C GLU A 2 -16.41 15.43 39.74
N ARG A 3 -15.56 14.44 40.04
CA ARG A 3 -14.84 14.35 41.31
C ARG A 3 -13.90 15.55 41.54
N ALA A 4 -13.09 15.91 40.53
CA ALA A 4 -12.19 17.05 40.60
C ALA A 4 -12.96 18.38 40.74
N ALA A 5 -14.14 18.51 40.14
CA ALA A 5 -15.00 19.69 40.29
C ALA A 5 -15.61 19.79 41.69
N ALA A 6 -16.03 18.67 42.27
CA ALA A 6 -16.52 18.62 43.66
C ALA A 6 -15.40 18.97 44.66
N GLU A 7 -14.22 18.36 44.49
CA GLU A 7 -13.04 18.64 45.31
C GLU A 7 -12.59 20.10 45.19
N PHE A 8 -12.64 20.67 43.99
CA PHE A 8 -12.36 22.09 43.78
C PHE A 8 -13.32 23.00 44.53
N HIS A 9 -14.63 22.71 44.52
CA HIS A 9 -15.64 23.55 45.16
C HIS A 9 -15.44 23.64 46.68
N ASP A 10 -15.09 22.54 47.34
CA ASP A 10 -14.99 22.48 48.79
C ASP A 10 -13.59 22.79 49.34
N ALA A 11 -12.57 22.87 48.47
CA ALA A 11 -11.17 23.10 48.85
C ALA A 11 -10.85 24.57 49.22
N PRO A 12 -9.94 24.83 50.17
CA PRO A 12 -9.38 26.16 50.43
C PRO A 12 -8.51 26.66 49.25
N PRO A 13 -8.22 27.97 49.16
CA PRO A 13 -7.55 28.56 47.99
C PRO A 13 -6.25 27.88 47.55
N ASP A 14 -5.37 27.51 48.48
CA ASP A 14 -4.09 26.87 48.14
C ASP A 14 -4.27 25.45 47.56
N ALA A 15 -5.24 24.70 48.06
CA ALA A 15 -5.56 23.36 47.57
C ALA A 15 -6.24 23.42 46.19
N ARG A 16 -7.06 24.44 45.93
CA ARG A 16 -7.59 24.71 44.59
C ARG A 16 -6.48 25.01 43.57
N LEU A 17 -5.50 25.82 43.95
CA LEU A 17 -4.36 26.13 43.09
C LEU A 17 -3.53 24.87 42.78
N ALA A 18 -3.27 24.03 43.77
CA ALA A 18 -2.57 22.76 43.58
C ALA A 18 -3.35 21.80 42.65
N LEU A 19 -4.67 21.72 42.81
CA LEU A 19 -5.54 20.92 41.96
C LEU A 19 -5.54 21.42 40.51
N LEU A 20 -5.60 22.76 40.31
CA LEU A 20 -5.48 23.39 38.99
C LEU A 20 -4.16 23.08 38.28
N GLY A 21 -3.06 22.97 39.05
CA GLY A 21 -1.73 22.61 38.55
C GLY A 21 -1.47 21.11 38.46
N SER A 22 -2.42 20.26 38.85
CA SER A 22 -2.19 18.81 38.93
C SER A 22 -2.06 18.17 37.54
N ALA A 23 -1.14 17.19 37.43
CA ALA A 23 -0.97 16.41 36.21
C ALA A 23 -2.25 15.62 35.86
N GLU A 24 -3.00 15.19 36.87
CA GLU A 24 -4.27 14.48 36.70
C GLU A 24 -5.33 15.38 36.03
N LEU A 25 -5.51 16.61 36.52
CA LEU A 25 -6.44 17.55 35.90
C LEU A 25 -5.99 17.96 34.49
N ALA A 26 -4.68 18.17 34.29
CA ALA A 26 -4.13 18.47 32.97
C ALA A 26 -4.40 17.35 31.96
N ALA A 27 -4.20 16.09 32.35
CA ALA A 27 -4.49 14.93 31.50
C ALA A 27 -5.99 14.80 31.21
N ALA A 28 -6.83 15.00 32.22
CA ALA A 28 -8.28 14.98 32.05
C ALA A 28 -8.76 16.08 31.09
N PHE A 29 -8.25 17.31 31.23
CA PHE A 29 -8.61 18.43 30.37
C PHE A 29 -8.10 18.24 28.92
N ALA A 30 -6.90 17.69 28.75
CA ALA A 30 -6.36 17.35 27.43
C ALA A 30 -7.17 16.26 26.70
N ALA A 31 -7.73 15.31 27.44
CA ALA A 31 -8.61 14.27 26.92
C ALA A 31 -9.97 14.82 26.44
N LEU A 32 -10.47 15.89 27.07
CA LEU A 32 -11.73 16.54 26.65
C LEU A 32 -11.63 17.20 25.27
N ARG A 33 -10.42 17.52 24.80
CA ARG A 33 -10.19 18.21 23.51
C ARG A 33 -11.08 19.47 23.35
N TYR A 34 -11.35 20.19 24.44
CA TYR A 34 -12.26 21.34 24.43
C TYR A 34 -11.73 22.47 23.53
N ARG A 35 -12.46 22.80 22.46
CA ARG A 35 -12.11 23.84 21.47
C ARG A 35 -13.34 24.69 21.12
N PRO A 36 -13.65 25.74 21.90
CA PRO A 36 -14.91 26.49 21.79
C PRO A 36 -15.05 27.33 20.50
N PHE A 37 -13.94 27.60 19.80
CA PHE A 37 -13.92 28.42 18.58
C PHE A 37 -13.30 27.66 17.40
N VAL A 38 -13.53 26.34 17.34
CA VAL A 38 -13.05 25.55 16.21
C VAL A 38 -13.83 25.94 14.96
N THR A 39 -13.12 26.18 13.86
CA THR A 39 -13.71 26.35 12.52
C THR A 39 -13.27 25.18 11.67
N HIS A 40 -14.21 24.60 10.94
CA HIS A 40 -13.96 23.56 9.96
C HIS A 40 -14.02 24.14 8.56
N ASP A 41 -13.28 23.53 7.64
CA ASP A 41 -13.51 23.74 6.20
C ASP A 41 -14.87 23.13 5.83
N ASP A 42 -15.65 23.82 5.01
CA ASP A 42 -16.93 23.31 4.49
C ASP A 42 -16.71 22.16 3.49
N THR A 43 -15.49 22.03 2.95
CA THR A 43 -15.12 21.03 1.97
C THR A 43 -14.60 19.76 2.65
N VAL A 44 -15.23 18.63 2.33
CA VAL A 44 -14.69 17.31 2.66
C VAL A 44 -13.80 16.83 1.52
N TYR A 45 -12.52 16.66 1.80
CA TYR A 45 -11.56 16.12 0.84
C TYR A 45 -11.46 14.59 1.02
N PRO A 46 -11.94 13.79 0.05
CA PRO A 46 -11.88 12.34 0.17
C PRO A 46 -10.44 11.84 0.05
N VAL A 47 -10.12 10.83 0.84
CA VAL A 47 -8.85 10.10 0.76
C VAL A 47 -9.18 8.66 0.40
N ASP A 48 -8.76 8.22 -0.78
CA ASP A 48 -8.86 6.82 -1.18
C ASP A 48 -7.68 6.03 -0.62
N VAL A 49 -7.98 4.90 0.03
CA VAL A 49 -7.00 4.07 0.72
C VAL A 49 -7.03 2.67 0.11
N GLU A 50 -6.00 2.38 -0.68
CA GLU A 50 -5.81 1.08 -1.30
C GLU A 50 -5.00 0.11 -0.42
N ARG A 51 -4.98 -1.16 -0.82
CA ARG A 51 -4.12 -2.19 -0.22
C ARG A 51 -2.64 -1.77 -0.26
N ARG A 52 -1.86 -2.17 0.74
CA ARG A 52 -0.42 -1.85 0.84
C ARG A 52 0.37 -2.13 -0.45
N ALA A 53 0.07 -3.24 -1.12
CA ALA A 53 0.79 -3.65 -2.31
C ALA A 53 0.53 -2.78 -3.57
N ALA A 54 -0.42 -1.83 -3.53
CA ALA A 54 -0.53 -0.76 -4.52
C ALA A 54 0.63 0.26 -4.42
N ARG A 55 1.16 0.48 -3.20
CA ARG A 55 2.28 1.39 -2.95
C ARG A 55 3.63 0.68 -2.83
N PHE A 56 3.64 -0.53 -2.27
CA PHE A 56 4.86 -1.27 -1.96
C PHE A 56 4.76 -2.70 -2.47
N SER A 57 5.34 -2.95 -3.63
CA SER A 57 5.43 -4.25 -4.28
C SER A 57 6.73 -4.36 -5.07
N SER A 58 7.21 -5.59 -5.24
CA SER A 58 8.40 -5.92 -6.03
C SER A 58 7.98 -6.74 -7.24
N TRP A 59 8.20 -6.18 -8.43
CA TRP A 59 7.69 -6.72 -9.69
C TRP A 59 8.78 -7.47 -10.46
N TYR A 60 8.46 -8.69 -10.89
CA TYR A 60 9.29 -9.49 -11.80
C TYR A 60 8.59 -9.61 -13.16
N GLU A 61 9.27 -9.23 -14.23
CA GLU A 61 8.78 -9.42 -15.59
C GLU A 61 9.43 -10.65 -16.23
N MET A 62 8.61 -11.48 -16.89
CA MET A 62 9.11 -12.58 -17.70
C MET A 62 8.22 -12.83 -18.92
N PHE A 63 8.81 -13.40 -19.98
CA PHE A 63 8.09 -13.83 -21.17
C PHE A 63 7.72 -15.31 -21.04
N PRO A 64 6.43 -15.70 -20.93
CA PRO A 64 6.05 -17.11 -20.79
C PRO A 64 6.59 -18.00 -21.92
N ARG A 65 6.62 -17.49 -23.15
CA ARG A 65 7.17 -18.18 -24.32
C ARG A 65 8.65 -18.55 -24.21
N SER A 66 9.39 -17.87 -23.32
CA SER A 66 10.82 -18.07 -23.08
C SER A 66 11.10 -18.81 -21.75
N ALA A 67 10.07 -19.35 -21.08
CA ALA A 67 10.22 -20.04 -19.81
C ALA A 67 10.73 -21.49 -19.93
N SER A 68 10.63 -22.08 -21.13
CA SER A 68 11.17 -23.41 -21.41
C SER A 68 12.70 -23.42 -21.27
N ASN A 69 13.25 -24.51 -20.72
CA ASN A 69 14.70 -24.76 -20.70
C ASN A 69 15.26 -25.24 -22.06
N ASP A 70 14.37 -25.51 -23.02
CA ASP A 70 14.73 -25.87 -24.39
C ASP A 70 14.60 -24.63 -25.31
N PRO A 71 15.69 -24.16 -25.96
CA PRO A 71 15.67 -22.99 -26.85
C PRO A 71 14.88 -23.21 -28.15
N HIS A 72 14.55 -24.45 -28.49
CA HIS A 72 13.77 -24.79 -29.68
C HIS A 72 12.28 -25.00 -29.39
N ARG A 73 11.87 -24.88 -28.13
CA ARG A 73 10.49 -25.09 -27.70
C ARG A 73 9.88 -23.82 -27.14
N HIS A 74 8.70 -23.45 -27.65
CA HIS A 74 7.90 -22.39 -27.06
C HIS A 74 7.42 -22.80 -25.66
N GLY A 75 7.68 -21.96 -24.65
CA GLY A 75 7.26 -22.23 -23.28
C GLY A 75 5.75 -22.27 -23.08
N THR A 76 5.32 -23.03 -22.07
CA THR A 76 3.93 -23.12 -21.59
C THR A 76 3.79 -22.50 -20.20
N PHE A 77 2.57 -22.44 -19.66
CA PHE A 77 2.36 -22.04 -18.27
C PHE A 77 2.95 -23.02 -17.25
N ASP A 78 3.06 -24.31 -17.59
CA ASP A 78 3.72 -25.29 -16.72
C ASP A 78 5.21 -24.99 -16.56
N ASP A 79 5.87 -24.53 -17.64
CA ASP A 79 7.25 -24.07 -17.56
C ASP A 79 7.37 -22.84 -16.65
N VAL A 80 6.41 -21.90 -16.72
CA VAL A 80 6.39 -20.72 -15.84
C VAL A 80 6.21 -21.13 -14.37
N ILE A 81 5.31 -22.08 -14.09
CA ILE A 81 5.06 -22.58 -12.72
C ILE A 81 6.36 -23.12 -12.11
N ALA A 82 7.19 -23.81 -12.90
CA ALA A 82 8.48 -24.31 -12.45
C ALA A 82 9.47 -23.19 -12.03
N HIS A 83 9.32 -21.97 -12.55
CA HIS A 83 10.16 -20.82 -12.17
C HIS A 83 9.64 -20.06 -10.93
N LEU A 84 8.37 -20.23 -10.55
CA LEU A 84 7.76 -19.45 -9.44
C LEU A 84 8.51 -19.58 -8.11
N PRO A 85 9.01 -20.76 -7.68
CA PRO A 85 9.78 -20.87 -6.44
C PRO A 85 10.99 -19.95 -6.44
N ARG A 86 11.78 -19.93 -7.52
CA ARG A 86 12.96 -19.07 -7.66
C ARG A 86 12.61 -17.58 -7.63
N ILE A 87 11.51 -17.19 -8.28
CA ILE A 87 11.05 -15.80 -8.31
C ILE A 87 10.65 -15.34 -6.90
N ARG A 88 9.93 -16.19 -6.17
CA ARG A 88 9.57 -15.94 -4.78
C ARG A 88 10.80 -15.84 -3.88
N ASP A 89 11.79 -16.72 -4.06
CA ASP A 89 13.01 -16.75 -3.23
C ASP A 89 13.89 -15.50 -3.46
N MET A 90 13.75 -14.81 -4.60
CA MET A 90 14.35 -13.49 -4.84
C MET A 90 13.61 -12.33 -4.13
N GLY A 91 12.43 -12.59 -3.53
CA GLY A 91 11.64 -11.60 -2.80
C GLY A 91 10.61 -10.83 -3.64
N PHE A 92 10.32 -11.27 -4.88
CA PHE A 92 9.27 -10.67 -5.69
C PHE A 92 7.88 -11.16 -5.27
N ASP A 93 6.90 -10.24 -5.30
CA ASP A 93 5.51 -10.49 -4.88
C ASP A 93 4.48 -10.24 -6.00
N VAL A 94 4.93 -9.73 -7.16
CA VAL A 94 4.11 -9.57 -8.37
C VAL A 94 4.85 -10.15 -9.58
N LEU A 95 4.16 -11.00 -10.34
CA LEU A 95 4.62 -11.50 -11.64
C LEU A 95 3.88 -10.79 -12.76
N TYR A 96 4.63 -10.09 -13.62
CA TYR A 96 4.09 -9.37 -14.77
C TYR A 96 4.40 -10.13 -16.06
N PHE A 97 3.36 -10.32 -16.89
CA PHE A 97 3.47 -10.91 -18.20
C PHE A 97 3.24 -9.87 -19.31
N PRO A 98 4.05 -9.93 -20.39
CA PRO A 98 3.63 -9.44 -21.69
C PRO A 98 2.33 -10.12 -22.17
N PRO A 99 1.66 -9.60 -23.22
CA PRO A 99 0.41 -10.17 -23.72
C PRO A 99 0.50 -11.67 -24.01
N ILE A 100 -0.44 -12.44 -23.46
CA ILE A 100 -0.53 -13.91 -23.55
C ILE A 100 -1.58 -14.40 -24.58
N HIS A 101 -2.09 -13.48 -25.38
CA HIS A 101 -3.08 -13.77 -26.43
C HIS A 101 -2.38 -14.15 -27.75
N PRO A 102 -3.11 -14.72 -28.72
CA PRO A 102 -2.57 -14.97 -30.05
C PRO A 102 -1.95 -13.73 -30.69
N ILE A 103 -0.81 -13.90 -31.37
CA ILE A 103 -0.07 -12.82 -32.03
C ILE A 103 -0.49 -12.74 -33.50
N GLY A 104 -0.89 -11.55 -33.97
CA GLY A 104 -1.22 -11.32 -35.37
C GLY A 104 -0.10 -11.68 -36.35
N THR A 105 -0.46 -12.08 -37.57
CA THR A 105 0.47 -12.51 -38.63
C THR A 105 0.73 -11.41 -39.67
N ALA A 106 -0.25 -10.56 -39.96
CA ALA A 106 -0.08 -9.42 -40.87
C ALA A 106 0.90 -8.39 -40.27
N ALA A 107 1.88 -7.93 -41.07
CA ALA A 107 2.93 -7.00 -40.64
C ALA A 107 3.66 -7.39 -39.35
N ARG A 108 3.78 -8.70 -39.09
CA ARG A 108 4.51 -9.23 -37.93
C ARG A 108 6.00 -8.87 -38.06
N LYS A 109 6.56 -8.31 -37.00
CA LYS A 109 8.00 -8.02 -36.91
C LYS A 109 8.82 -9.28 -36.71
N GLY A 110 9.99 -9.35 -37.35
CA GLY A 110 10.96 -10.42 -37.19
C GLY A 110 11.93 -10.22 -36.02
N ARG A 111 12.89 -11.14 -35.90
CA ARG A 111 13.98 -11.04 -34.91
C ARG A 111 14.74 -9.72 -35.09
N ASN A 112 15.29 -9.19 -33.99
CA ASN A 112 16.02 -7.92 -33.97
C ASN A 112 15.24 -6.74 -34.57
N ASN A 113 13.92 -6.70 -34.36
CA ASN A 113 13.02 -5.63 -34.82
C ASN A 113 12.97 -5.46 -36.37
N SER A 114 13.25 -6.54 -37.12
CA SER A 114 13.10 -6.57 -38.58
C SER A 114 11.66 -6.30 -39.02
N LEU A 115 11.48 -5.60 -40.14
CA LEU A 115 10.17 -5.38 -40.76
C LEU A 115 9.62 -6.66 -41.43
N GLN A 116 10.48 -7.64 -41.69
CA GLN A 116 10.10 -8.94 -42.23
C GLN A 116 10.25 -10.03 -41.17
N ALA A 117 9.16 -10.73 -40.86
CA ALA A 117 9.20 -11.97 -40.11
C ALA A 117 9.78 -13.11 -40.96
N GLY A 118 10.55 -14.01 -40.33
CA GLY A 118 11.02 -15.24 -40.97
C GLY A 118 9.89 -16.28 -41.09
N PRO A 119 10.17 -17.43 -41.75
CA PRO A 119 9.26 -18.58 -41.67
C PRO A 119 9.14 -19.03 -40.22
N ASP A 120 7.93 -19.40 -39.81
CA ASP A 120 7.61 -19.92 -38.46
C ASP A 120 8.26 -21.29 -38.24
#